data_AF-A0A139H8P0-F1
#
_entry.id   AF-A0A139H8P0-F1
#
_cell.length_a   1.000
_cell.length_b   1.000
_cell.length_c   1.000
_cell.angle_alpha   90.00
_cell.angle_beta   90.00
_cell.angle_gamma   90.00
#
_symmetry.space_group_name_H-M   'P 1'
#
loop_
_entity.id
_entity.type
_entity.pdbx_description
1 polymer ?
#
loop_
_entity_poly.entity_id
_entity_poly.type
_entity_poly.pdbx_seq_one_letter_code
_entity_poly.pdbx_strand_id
1 'polypeptide(L)'
;MLGRSIGSVSRRFWTWKAYHISVNPNVALRTNVTPADAELLLQLRTSGTSWPKIQSALPDQSLMNLKKIWSRRQDLSQLSNQGRRRQAWTQEEDSLLKRGRTEMELTFKYIQKQLPGRSIEALKTRYAKIDGSFKRGGARQSSLEEMHRIIKLKNDRCWTWAEIASELGRSRASVVSFYHSYMGNGYTIAAAGSIQ
;
A
#
# COMPACT_ATOMS: atom_id res chain seq x y z
N MET A 1 -46.34 -0.25 -29.55
CA MET A 1 -45.54 0.93 -29.15
C MET A 1 -45.11 0.75 -27.70
N LEU A 2 -43.82 0.54 -27.50
CA LEU A 2 -43.17 0.39 -26.19
C LEU A 2 -42.90 1.78 -25.60
N GLY A 3 -43.12 1.95 -24.30
CA GLY A 3 -42.79 3.19 -23.59
C GLY A 3 -42.95 3.06 -22.08
N ARG A 4 -42.15 2.18 -21.45
CA ARG A 4 -42.06 2.11 -19.98
C ARG A 4 -41.18 3.25 -19.48
N SER A 5 -41.76 4.10 -18.64
CA SER A 5 -41.10 5.20 -17.94
C SER A 5 -40.02 4.67 -16.98
N ILE A 6 -38.87 5.33 -16.99
CA ILE A 6 -37.64 4.97 -16.30
C ILE A 6 -37.81 5.25 -14.80
N GLY A 7 -37.55 4.22 -13.99
CA GLY A 7 -37.56 4.29 -12.53
C GLY A 7 -36.43 5.15 -11.97
N SER A 8 -36.79 5.95 -10.97
CA SER A 8 -35.91 6.73 -10.10
C SER A 8 -34.87 5.85 -9.40
N VAL A 9 -33.58 6.12 -9.63
CA VAL A 9 -32.48 5.51 -8.86
C VAL A 9 -32.02 6.47 -7.79
N SER A 10 -32.51 6.21 -6.57
CA SER A 10 -32.09 6.81 -5.31
C SER A 10 -30.58 6.68 -5.10
N ARG A 11 -29.86 7.81 -5.16
CA ARG A 11 -28.44 7.88 -4.78
C ARG A 11 -28.33 7.78 -3.26
N ARG A 12 -27.94 6.61 -2.76
CA ARG A 12 -27.60 6.41 -1.35
C ARG A 12 -26.32 7.17 -1.02
N PHE A 13 -26.48 8.26 -0.28
CA PHE A 13 -25.41 8.96 0.42
C PHE A 13 -24.81 8.02 1.47
N TRP A 14 -23.53 7.68 1.33
CA TRP A 14 -22.78 7.01 2.38
C TRP A 14 -22.23 8.06 3.34
N THR A 15 -22.83 8.15 4.52
CA THR A 15 -22.31 8.94 5.64
C THR A 15 -21.13 8.19 6.26
N TRP A 16 -19.97 8.84 6.31
CA TRP A 16 -18.79 8.34 7.03
C TRP A 16 -19.05 8.43 8.53
N LYS A 17 -19.43 7.31 9.16
CA LYS A 17 -19.28 7.17 10.62
C LYS A 17 -17.79 7.06 10.94
N ALA A 18 -17.32 7.93 11.84
CA ALA A 18 -16.00 7.87 12.43
C ALA A 18 -15.79 6.52 13.12
N TYR A 19 -14.98 5.65 12.52
CA TYR A 19 -14.53 4.43 13.15
C TYR A 19 -13.45 4.78 14.18
N HIS A 20 -13.80 4.69 15.46
CA HIS A 20 -12.81 4.44 16.51
C HIS A 20 -12.22 3.05 16.25
N ILE A 21 -11.08 3.00 15.57
CA ILE A 21 -10.33 1.76 15.36
C ILE A 21 -9.72 1.38 16.71
N SER A 22 -10.38 0.48 17.45
CA SER A 22 -9.65 -0.35 18.41
C SER A 22 -8.70 -1.20 17.57
N VAL A 23 -7.41 -0.89 17.63
CA VAL A 23 -6.40 -1.66 16.92
C VAL A 23 -6.35 -3.03 17.58
N ASN A 24 -7.02 -4.01 16.98
CA ASN A 24 -6.85 -5.41 17.35
C ASN A 24 -5.36 -5.76 17.10
N PRO A 25 -4.57 -6.05 18.15
CA PRO A 25 -3.13 -6.22 18.03
C PRO A 25 -2.73 -7.41 17.15
N ASN A 26 -3.65 -8.36 16.90
CA ASN A 26 -3.40 -9.50 16.01
C ASN A 26 -3.47 -9.14 14.52
N VAL A 27 -4.20 -8.09 14.13
CA VAL A 27 -4.25 -7.68 12.71
C VAL A 27 -2.91 -7.10 12.25
N ALA A 28 -2.13 -6.52 13.18
CA ALA A 28 -0.79 -5.99 12.91
C ALA A 28 0.29 -7.08 12.81
N LEU A 29 0.03 -8.27 13.36
CA LEU A 29 0.98 -9.38 13.37
C LEU A 29 0.44 -10.48 12.45
N ARG A 30 0.91 -10.53 11.20
CA ARG A 30 0.77 -11.71 10.32
C ARG A 30 1.56 -12.90 10.89
N THR A 31 1.20 -13.39 12.07
CA THR A 31 1.82 -14.50 12.79
C THR A 31 0.73 -15.30 13.49
N ASN A 32 0.84 -16.63 13.47
CA ASN A 32 -0.09 -17.54 14.14
C ASN A 32 0.21 -17.60 15.66
N VAL A 33 0.10 -16.47 16.35
CA VAL A 33 0.34 -16.39 17.79
C VAL A 33 -0.95 -15.99 18.46
N THR A 34 -1.33 -16.74 19.49
CA THR A 34 -2.55 -16.42 20.23
C THR A 34 -2.34 -15.14 21.04
N PRO A 35 -3.41 -14.39 21.37
CA PRO A 35 -3.29 -13.24 22.26
C PRO A 35 -2.62 -13.57 23.60
N ALA A 36 -2.94 -14.75 24.15
CA ALA A 36 -2.37 -15.24 25.41
C ALA A 36 -0.86 -15.48 25.29
N ASP A 37 -0.40 -16.12 24.21
CA ASP A 37 1.04 -16.33 23.97
C ASP A 37 1.79 -15.00 23.78
N ALA A 38 1.16 -14.02 23.13
CA ALA A 38 1.74 -12.69 22.92
C ALA A 38 1.85 -11.88 24.22
N GLU A 39 0.97 -12.13 25.19
CA GLU A 39 1.00 -11.54 26.53
C GLU A 39 2.05 -12.25 27.40
N LEU A 40 2.09 -13.57 27.38
CA LEU A 40 3.11 -14.35 28.09
C LEU A 40 4.53 -14.01 27.60
N LEU A 41 4.71 -13.90 26.27
CA LEU A 41 5.96 -13.43 25.67
C LEU A 41 6.36 -12.04 26.17
N LEU A 42 5.40 -11.13 26.36
CA LEU A 42 5.66 -9.79 26.90
C LEU A 42 6.17 -9.88 28.32
N GLN A 43 5.41 -10.54 29.20
CA GLN A 43 5.72 -10.67 30.62
C GLN A 43 7.10 -11.29 30.85
N LEU A 44 7.37 -12.44 30.21
CA LEU A 44 8.65 -13.14 30.35
C LEU A 44 9.81 -12.31 29.83
N ARG A 45 9.61 -11.55 28.75
CA ARG A 45 10.70 -10.74 28.20
C ARG A 45 10.95 -9.48 29.02
N THR A 46 9.91 -8.84 29.56
CA THR A 46 10.05 -7.71 30.49
C THR A 46 10.69 -8.10 31.82
N SER A 47 10.52 -9.35 32.26
CA SER A 47 11.18 -9.87 33.46
C SER A 47 12.63 -10.29 33.23
N GLY A 48 13.17 -10.10 32.02
CA GLY A 48 14.56 -10.43 31.67
C GLY A 48 14.80 -11.89 31.32
N THR A 49 13.75 -12.69 31.13
CA THR A 49 13.88 -14.12 30.80
C THR A 49 14.60 -14.33 29.47
N SER A 50 15.47 -15.36 29.42
CA SER A 50 16.22 -15.71 28.21
C SER A 50 15.34 -16.39 27.15
N TRP A 51 15.72 -16.24 25.87
CA TRP A 51 14.97 -16.80 24.74
C TRP A 51 14.73 -18.32 24.82
N PRO A 52 15.71 -19.16 25.20
CA PRO A 52 15.46 -20.61 25.32
C PRO A 52 14.39 -20.93 26.37
N LYS A 53 14.42 -20.23 27.51
CA LYS A 53 13.43 -20.42 28.59
C LYS A 53 12.04 -19.91 28.21
N ILE A 54 11.96 -18.84 27.41
CA ILE A 54 10.70 -18.36 26.82
C ILE A 54 10.15 -19.39 25.82
N GLN A 55 11.00 -20.00 24.98
CA GLN A 55 10.57 -21.05 24.06
C GLN A 55 10.07 -22.29 24.80
N SER A 56 10.71 -22.68 25.91
CA SER A 56 10.21 -23.79 26.74
C SER A 56 8.80 -23.53 27.31
N ALA A 57 8.45 -22.26 27.55
CA ALA A 57 7.11 -21.87 28.00
C ALA A 57 6.10 -21.73 26.84
N LEU A 58 6.56 -21.64 25.60
CA LEU A 58 5.76 -21.48 24.38
C LEU A 58 6.22 -22.49 23.31
N PRO A 59 6.02 -23.80 23.52
CA PRO A 59 6.61 -24.84 22.68
C PRO A 59 6.07 -24.84 21.24
N ASP A 60 4.83 -24.37 21.04
CA ASP A 60 4.20 -24.24 19.72
C ASP A 60 4.80 -23.10 18.89
N GLN A 61 5.65 -22.27 19.50
CA GLN A 61 6.29 -21.13 18.87
C GLN A 61 7.78 -21.38 18.70
N SER A 62 8.26 -21.33 17.46
CA SER A 62 9.71 -21.41 17.21
C SER A 62 10.43 -20.18 17.76
N LEU A 63 11.66 -20.36 18.24
CA LEU A 63 12.51 -19.28 18.75
C LEU A 63 12.70 -18.15 17.73
N MET A 64 12.75 -18.47 16.43
CA MET A 64 12.80 -17.50 15.34
C MET A 64 11.50 -16.68 15.25
N ASN A 65 10.34 -17.32 15.39
CA ASN A 65 9.06 -16.62 15.38
C ASN A 65 8.94 -15.68 16.59
N LEU A 66 9.29 -16.15 17.79
CA LEU A 66 9.30 -15.36 19.03
C LEU A 66 10.19 -14.11 18.92
N LYS A 67 11.42 -14.26 18.40
CA LYS A 67 12.33 -13.14 18.15
C LYS A 67 11.75 -12.15 17.13
N LYS A 68 11.15 -12.65 16.05
CA LYS A 68 10.53 -11.82 15.02
C LYS A 68 9.33 -11.02 15.55
N ILE A 69 8.52 -11.62 16.41
CA ILE A 69 7.38 -10.95 17.06
C ILE A 69 7.88 -9.86 18.00
N TRP A 70 8.88 -10.16 18.83
CA TRP A 70 9.48 -9.19 19.72
C TRP A 70 10.12 -8.03 18.97
N SER A 71 10.92 -8.32 17.93
CA SER A 71 11.50 -7.30 17.05
C SER A 71 10.39 -6.45 16.47
N ARG A 72 9.34 -7.03 15.87
CA ARG A 72 8.23 -6.27 15.30
C ARG A 72 7.48 -5.43 16.32
N ARG A 73 7.34 -5.89 17.56
CA ARG A 73 6.69 -5.13 18.63
C ARG A 73 7.55 -3.95 19.10
N GLN A 74 8.88 -4.13 19.18
CA GLN A 74 9.82 -3.05 19.42
C GLN A 74 9.91 -2.11 18.21
N ASP A 75 9.87 -2.64 17.00
CA ASP A 75 9.79 -1.86 15.77
C ASP A 75 8.47 -1.13 15.71
N LEU A 76 7.35 -1.65 16.24
CA LEU A 76 6.08 -0.95 16.35
C LEU A 76 6.12 0.18 17.37
N SER A 77 6.85 0.05 18.48
CA SER A 77 7.08 1.15 19.42
C SER A 77 8.03 2.21 18.82
N GLN A 78 9.02 1.77 18.06
CA GLN A 78 9.89 2.63 17.25
C GLN A 78 9.16 3.23 16.05
N LEU A 79 8.16 2.54 15.47
CA LEU A 79 7.30 2.98 14.36
C LEU A 79 6.14 3.82 14.85
N SER A 80 5.74 3.74 16.12
CA SER A 80 4.85 4.71 16.75
C SER A 80 5.60 5.98 17.12
N ASN A 81 6.90 5.90 17.42
CA ASN A 81 7.78 7.08 17.56
C ASN A 81 8.23 7.66 16.21
N GLN A 82 8.52 6.82 15.20
CA GLN A 82 8.57 7.22 13.78
C GLN A 82 7.16 7.49 13.22
N GLY A 83 6.14 7.21 14.03
CA GLY A 83 4.76 7.65 13.96
C GLY A 83 4.63 9.12 14.40
N ARG A 84 5.65 9.94 14.13
CA ARG A 84 5.44 11.08 13.25
C ARG A 84 4.67 10.57 12.03
N ARG A 85 3.35 10.43 12.23
CA ARG A 85 2.34 10.04 11.24
C ARG A 85 2.74 10.69 9.93
N ARG A 86 2.46 10.04 8.80
CA ARG A 86 2.43 10.70 7.48
C ARG A 86 1.54 11.94 7.61
N GLN A 87 2.09 13.04 8.12
CA GLN A 87 1.32 14.19 8.51
C GLN A 87 0.78 14.71 7.19
N ALA A 88 -0.53 14.89 7.13
CA ALA A 88 -1.14 15.51 5.98
C ALA A 88 -0.38 16.81 5.72
N TRP A 89 -0.09 17.08 4.45
CA TRP A 89 0.50 18.36 4.08
C TRP A 89 -0.55 19.43 4.33
N THR A 90 -0.20 20.43 5.14
CA THR A 90 -1.10 21.55 5.37
C THR A 90 -1.05 22.54 4.22
N GLN A 91 -2.07 23.39 4.12
CA GLN A 91 -2.11 24.42 3.09
C GLN A 91 -0.99 25.46 3.30
N GLU A 92 -0.60 25.73 4.54
CA GLU A 92 0.53 26.62 4.84
C GLU A 92 1.85 26.01 4.37
N GLU A 93 2.07 24.71 4.60
CA GLU A 93 3.26 23.99 4.12
C GLU A 93 3.36 24.03 2.59
N ASP A 94 2.25 23.78 1.88
CA ASP A 94 2.19 23.85 0.41
C ASP A 94 2.46 25.26 -0.11
N SER A 95 1.88 26.27 0.54
CA SER A 95 2.06 27.68 0.17
C SER A 95 3.51 28.12 0.35
N LEU A 96 4.14 27.71 1.46
CA LEU A 96 5.55 27.97 1.74
C LEU A 96 6.46 27.27 0.74
N LEU A 97 6.16 26.01 0.40
CA LEU A 97 6.93 25.23 -0.57
C LEU A 97 6.80 25.80 -1.99
N LYS A 98 5.59 26.22 -2.40
CA LYS A 98 5.32 26.85 -3.70
C LYS A 98 6.06 28.18 -3.78
N ARG A 99 5.77 29.10 -2.85
CA ARG A 99 6.36 30.45 -2.80
C ARG A 99 7.88 30.41 -2.71
N GLY A 100 8.42 29.54 -1.84
CA GLY A 100 9.85 29.37 -1.66
C GLY A 100 10.56 28.94 -2.94
N ARG A 101 9.91 28.14 -3.79
CA ARG A 101 10.48 27.66 -5.05
C ARG A 101 10.22 28.59 -6.24
N THR A 102 9.07 29.24 -6.31
CA THR A 102 8.66 30.04 -7.48
C THR A 102 9.04 31.51 -7.36
N GLU A 103 8.94 32.09 -6.16
CA GLU A 103 9.14 33.55 -5.96
C GLU A 103 10.51 33.87 -5.38
N MET A 104 11.02 33.00 -4.50
CA MET A 104 12.28 33.24 -3.78
C MET A 104 13.44 32.34 -4.25
N GLU A 105 13.21 31.46 -5.22
CA GLU A 105 14.20 30.51 -5.78
C GLU A 105 15.01 29.71 -4.73
N LEU A 106 14.42 29.46 -3.56
CA LEU A 106 15.11 28.84 -2.44
C LEU A 106 15.43 27.37 -2.71
N THR A 107 16.53 26.92 -2.10
CA THR A 107 16.89 25.50 -2.10
C THR A 107 16.00 24.72 -1.13
N PHE A 108 15.73 23.44 -1.43
CA PHE A 108 14.97 22.58 -0.52
C PHE A 108 15.60 22.44 0.87
N LYS A 109 16.94 22.57 0.99
CA LYS A 109 17.65 22.58 2.28
C LYS A 109 17.23 23.77 3.14
N TYR A 110 17.07 24.94 2.52
CA TYR A 110 16.63 26.14 3.24
C TYR A 110 15.16 26.03 3.65
N ILE A 111 14.31 25.57 2.74
CA ILE A 111 12.88 25.32 3.03
C ILE A 111 12.71 24.29 4.16
N GLN A 112 13.54 23.25 4.20
CA GLN A 112 13.51 22.26 5.27
C GLN A 112 13.77 22.86 6.66
N LYS A 113 14.65 23.87 6.77
CA LYS A 113 14.89 24.55 8.05
C LYS A 113 13.63 25.23 8.58
N GLN A 114 12.73 25.65 7.69
CA GLN A 114 11.44 26.25 8.05
C GLN A 114 10.34 25.21 8.29
N LEU A 115 10.54 23.97 7.83
CA LEU A 115 9.60 22.85 8.01
C LEU A 115 10.28 21.68 8.79
N PRO A 116 10.63 21.89 10.07
CA PRO A 116 11.27 20.85 10.88
C PRO A 116 10.33 19.66 11.02
N GLY A 117 10.82 18.47 10.65
CA GLY A 117 10.02 17.25 10.64
C GLY A 117 9.62 16.75 9.25
N ARG A 118 9.80 17.57 8.20
CA ARG A 118 9.76 17.11 6.81
C ARG A 118 11.18 16.82 6.31
N SER A 119 11.35 15.73 5.57
CA SER A 119 12.63 15.43 4.90
C SER A 119 12.73 16.18 3.57
N ILE A 120 13.96 16.43 3.10
CA ILE A 120 14.21 17.03 1.78
C ILE A 120 13.51 16.25 0.68
N GLU A 121 13.52 14.91 0.78
CA GLU A 121 12.89 14.04 -0.22
C GLU A 121 11.36 14.15 -0.21
N ALA A 122 10.76 14.32 0.97
CA ALA A 122 9.34 14.60 1.11
C ALA A 122 8.98 15.95 0.46
N LEU A 123 9.82 16.98 0.62
CA LEU A 123 9.62 18.30 -0.01
C LEU A 123 9.70 18.22 -1.54
N LYS A 124 10.70 17.52 -2.10
CA LYS A 124 10.81 17.32 -3.56
C LYS A 124 9.60 16.61 -4.13
N THR A 125 9.22 15.50 -3.51
CA THR A 125 8.05 14.70 -3.92
C THR A 125 6.77 15.52 -3.84
N ARG A 126 6.60 16.34 -2.79
CA ARG A 126 5.43 17.19 -2.64
C ARG A 126 5.42 18.33 -3.64
N TYR A 127 6.54 19.01 -3.82
CA TYR A 127 6.65 20.11 -4.79
C TYR A 127 6.33 19.61 -6.20
N ALA A 128 6.84 18.45 -6.59
CA ALA A 128 6.49 17.81 -7.85
C ALA A 128 4.97 17.58 -8.01
N LYS A 129 4.25 17.30 -6.91
CA LYS A 129 2.79 17.13 -6.96
C LYS A 129 2.07 18.47 -7.08
N ILE A 130 2.63 19.55 -6.52
CA ILE A 130 2.07 20.90 -6.57
C ILE A 130 2.31 21.53 -7.95
N ASP A 131 3.50 21.36 -8.52
CA ASP A 131 3.89 21.93 -9.82
C ASP A 131 3.43 21.08 -11.02
N GLY A 132 2.88 19.88 -10.78
CA GLY A 132 2.39 18.97 -11.81
C GLY A 132 3.49 18.14 -12.50
N SER A 133 4.76 18.29 -12.12
CA SER A 133 5.89 17.52 -12.64
C SER A 133 5.99 16.10 -12.05
N PHE A 134 5.15 15.76 -11.05
CA PHE A 134 5.11 14.44 -10.44
C PHE A 134 4.63 13.40 -11.43
N LYS A 135 5.59 12.76 -12.08
CA LYS A 135 5.36 11.51 -12.81
C LYS A 135 5.09 10.43 -11.77
N ARG A 136 3.81 10.08 -11.57
CA ARG A 136 3.49 8.79 -10.92
C ARG A 136 4.30 7.75 -11.67
N GLY A 137 5.11 6.96 -10.94
CA GLY A 137 5.93 5.89 -11.52
C GLY A 137 5.08 5.19 -12.56
N GLY A 138 5.43 5.40 -13.83
CA GLY A 138 4.50 5.21 -14.92
C GLY A 138 3.94 3.81 -14.81
N ALA A 139 2.60 3.69 -14.77
CA ALA A 139 2.00 2.62 -15.52
C ALA A 139 2.49 2.87 -16.96
N ARG A 140 3.70 2.35 -17.28
CA ARG A 140 4.24 2.27 -18.64
C ARG A 140 3.07 1.73 -19.41
N GLN A 141 2.48 2.58 -20.26
CA GLN A 141 1.29 2.29 -21.06
C GLN A 141 1.37 0.82 -21.44
N SER A 142 0.65 0.02 -20.67
CA SER A 142 0.60 -1.40 -20.93
C SER A 142 -0.42 -1.40 -22.03
N SER A 143 0.11 -1.40 -23.26
CA SER A 143 -0.67 -1.21 -24.46
C SER A 143 -1.85 -2.18 -24.41
N LEU A 144 -3.00 -1.78 -24.95
CA LEU A 144 -4.12 -2.69 -25.19
C LEU A 144 -3.65 -4.00 -25.85
N GLU A 145 -2.57 -3.92 -26.63
CA GLU A 145 -1.86 -5.06 -27.23
C GLU A 145 -1.15 -5.97 -26.21
N GLU A 146 -0.38 -5.40 -25.26
CA GLU A 146 0.31 -6.16 -24.20
C GLU A 146 -0.72 -6.91 -23.32
N MET A 147 -1.87 -6.29 -23.12
CA MET A 147 -3.02 -6.89 -22.43
C MET A 147 -3.66 -8.04 -23.21
N HIS A 148 -3.95 -7.86 -24.51
CA HIS A 148 -4.46 -8.95 -25.35
C HIS A 148 -3.50 -10.14 -25.34
N ARG A 149 -2.18 -9.90 -25.34
CA ARG A 149 -1.19 -10.98 -25.18
C ARG A 149 -1.32 -11.67 -23.83
N ILE A 150 -1.46 -10.94 -22.71
CA ILE A 150 -1.62 -11.56 -21.37
C ILE A 150 -2.90 -12.40 -21.30
N ILE A 151 -4.02 -11.89 -21.80
CA ILE A 151 -5.31 -12.62 -21.81
C ILE A 151 -5.20 -13.88 -22.67
N LYS A 152 -4.63 -13.76 -23.87
CA LYS A 152 -4.42 -14.88 -24.79
C LYS A 152 -3.53 -15.96 -24.18
N LEU A 153 -2.37 -15.58 -23.64
CA LEU A 153 -1.45 -16.52 -23.00
C LEU A 153 -2.09 -17.20 -21.78
N LYS A 154 -2.93 -16.47 -21.04
CA LYS A 154 -3.58 -16.98 -19.85
C LYS A 154 -4.73 -17.94 -20.14
N ASN A 155 -5.59 -17.60 -21.11
CA ASN A 155 -6.82 -18.34 -21.41
C ASN A 155 -6.60 -19.46 -22.42
N ASP A 156 -5.79 -19.24 -23.47
CA ASP A 156 -5.66 -20.21 -24.57
C ASP A 156 -4.58 -21.25 -24.29
N ARG A 157 -3.53 -20.86 -23.56
CA ARG A 157 -2.35 -21.72 -23.30
C ARG A 157 -2.23 -22.18 -21.85
N CYS A 158 -3.11 -21.73 -20.96
CA CYS A 158 -3.08 -22.02 -19.52
C CYS A 158 -1.74 -21.69 -18.83
N TRP A 159 -0.97 -20.75 -19.36
CA TRP A 159 0.35 -20.43 -18.82
C TRP A 159 0.28 -19.91 -17.38
N THR A 160 1.33 -20.21 -16.62
CA THR A 160 1.52 -19.66 -15.30
C THR A 160 1.92 -18.18 -15.41
N TRP A 161 1.64 -17.41 -14.35
CA TRP A 161 2.03 -16.00 -14.31
C TRP A 161 3.54 -15.78 -14.40
N ALA A 162 4.36 -16.79 -14.06
CA ALA A 162 5.81 -16.72 -14.17
C ALA A 162 6.25 -16.83 -15.64
N GLU A 163 5.66 -17.73 -16.40
CA GLU A 163 5.95 -17.90 -17.84
C GLU A 163 5.49 -16.69 -18.65
N ILE A 164 4.28 -16.18 -18.37
CA ILE A 164 3.78 -14.95 -19.01
C ILE A 164 4.68 -13.76 -18.70
N ALA A 165 5.17 -13.66 -17.46
CA ALA A 165 6.09 -12.60 -17.07
C ALA A 165 7.45 -12.72 -17.75
N SER A 166 7.98 -13.94 -17.88
CA SER A 166 9.22 -14.22 -18.61
C SER A 166 9.10 -13.84 -20.08
N GLU A 167 7.99 -14.21 -20.72
CA GLU A 167 7.71 -13.91 -22.14
C GLU A 167 7.62 -12.41 -22.41
N LEU A 168 7.02 -11.66 -21.48
CA LEU A 168 6.84 -10.21 -21.64
C LEU A 168 8.02 -9.38 -21.11
N GLY A 169 9.06 -10.01 -20.56
CA GLY A 169 10.17 -9.31 -19.91
C GLY A 169 9.71 -8.44 -18.73
N ARG A 170 8.65 -8.85 -18.03
CA ARG A 170 8.03 -8.13 -16.91
C ARG A 170 8.22 -8.90 -15.60
N SER A 171 7.98 -8.22 -14.47
CA SER A 171 7.86 -8.93 -13.20
C SER A 171 6.50 -9.63 -13.10
N ARG A 172 6.48 -10.81 -12.48
CA ARG A 172 5.24 -11.55 -12.19
C ARG A 172 4.18 -10.67 -11.51
N ALA A 173 4.60 -9.88 -10.51
CA ALA A 173 3.72 -8.99 -9.79
C ALA A 173 3.08 -7.94 -10.72
N SER A 174 3.85 -7.39 -11.67
CA SER A 174 3.33 -6.44 -12.66
C SER A 174 2.25 -7.07 -13.55
N VAL A 175 2.49 -8.27 -14.07
CA VAL A 175 1.53 -8.98 -14.95
C VAL A 175 0.23 -9.29 -14.21
N VAL A 176 0.33 -9.78 -12.97
CA VAL A 176 -0.83 -10.11 -12.13
C VAL A 176 -1.64 -8.85 -11.80
N SER A 177 -0.98 -7.79 -11.33
CA SER A 177 -1.65 -6.51 -11.04
C SER A 177 -2.32 -5.94 -12.28
N PHE A 178 -1.69 -6.07 -13.44
CA PHE A 178 -2.23 -5.57 -14.69
C PHE A 178 -3.49 -6.34 -15.13
N TYR A 179 -3.45 -7.68 -15.09
CA TYR A 179 -4.61 -8.53 -15.39
C TYR A 179 -5.80 -8.23 -14.46
N HIS A 180 -5.58 -8.15 -13.14
CA HIS A 180 -6.65 -7.86 -12.19
C HIS A 180 -7.19 -6.44 -12.28
N SER A 181 -6.33 -5.45 -12.55
CA SER A 181 -6.79 -4.07 -12.75
C SER A 181 -7.72 -3.94 -13.95
N TYR A 182 -7.51 -4.75 -15.00
CA TYR A 182 -8.33 -4.72 -16.20
C TYR A 182 -9.64 -5.51 -16.04
N MET A 183 -9.57 -6.73 -15.51
CA MET A 183 -10.76 -7.56 -15.22
C MET A 183 -11.67 -6.91 -14.17
N GLY A 184 -11.09 -6.21 -13.19
CA GLY A 184 -11.84 -5.49 -12.14
C GLY A 184 -12.57 -4.24 -12.64
N ASN A 185 -12.16 -3.66 -13.78
CA ASN A 185 -12.80 -2.49 -14.39
C ASN A 185 -13.93 -2.85 -15.37
N GLY A 186 -14.38 -4.10 -15.42
CA GLY A 186 -15.59 -4.49 -16.15
C GLY A 186 -15.46 -4.61 -17.67
N TYR A 187 -14.24 -4.70 -18.21
CA TYR A 187 -14.04 -5.06 -19.61
C TYR A 187 -14.42 -6.54 -19.80
N THR A 188 -15.67 -6.77 -20.21
CA THR A 188 -16.16 -8.08 -20.61
C THR A 188 -15.53 -8.45 -21.95
N ILE A 189 -15.04 -9.69 -22.04
CA ILE A 189 -14.31 -10.27 -23.18
C ILE A 189 -15.16 -10.30 -24.48
N ALA A 190 -16.46 -9.96 -24.39
CA ALA A 190 -17.38 -9.85 -25.52
C ALA A 190 -16.97 -8.78 -26.57
N ALA A 191 -16.11 -7.82 -26.23
CA ALA A 191 -15.61 -6.82 -27.18
C ALA A 191 -14.40 -7.28 -28.04
N ALA A 192 -13.81 -8.45 -27.76
CA ALA A 192 -12.63 -8.96 -28.48
C ALA A 192 -12.99 -9.97 -29.59
N GLY A 193 -14.29 -10.15 -29.87
CA GLY A 193 -14.80 -11.04 -30.91
C GLY A 193 -15.50 -10.29 -32.03
N SER A 194 -14.77 -9.45 -32.79
CA SER A 194 -15.12 -9.02 -34.16
C SER A 194 -13.99 -8.15 -34.71
N ILE A 195 -12.95 -8.79 -35.23
CA ILE A 195 -12.18 -8.23 -36.33
C ILE A 195 -12.23 -9.30 -37.41
N GLN A 196 -13.17 -9.13 -38.35
CA GLN A 196 -13.08 -9.73 -39.68
C GLN A 196 -12.13 -8.87 -40.51
#